data_AF-A0A660N9P5-F1
#
_entry.id   AF-A0A660N9P5-F1
#
_cell.length_a   1.000
_cell.length_b   1.000
_cell.length_c   1.000
_cell.angle_alpha   90.00
_cell.angle_beta   90.00
_cell.angle_gamma   90.00
#
_symmetry.space_group_name_H-M   'P 1'
#
loop_
_entity.id
_entity.type
_entity.pdbx_description
1 polymer ?
#
loop_
_entity_poly.entity_id
_entity_poly.type
_entity_poly.pdbx_seq_one_letter_code
_entity_poly.pdbx_strand_id
1 'polypeptide(L)'
;MKTMTKLVSTFAVSLLLAACSAKSPEDTAQKFVSEIYNGNADAVVAMVHLDDADKQKPGVQEMLSGKIKAGVAEQKAFAEQQGGVESITAEPAAIDPKDNNRANVNVKTQFKSGKTHTDRVRLISVDGTWKIRL
;
A
#
# COMPACT_ATOMS: atom_id res chain seq x y z
N MET A 1 20.64 -37.15 -42.56
CA MET A 1 21.36 -35.88 -42.27
C MET A 1 20.34 -34.90 -41.69
N LYS A 2 20.30 -34.70 -40.36
CA LYS A 2 20.53 -33.41 -39.65
C LYS A 2 19.93 -32.21 -40.39
N THR A 3 18.95 -31.48 -39.87
CA THR A 3 19.05 -30.53 -38.73
C THR A 3 17.69 -30.33 -38.03
N MET A 4 17.55 -30.55 -36.72
CA MET A 4 17.42 -29.51 -35.66
C MET A 4 16.88 -28.16 -36.19
N THR A 5 15.84 -27.53 -35.61
CA THR A 5 16.02 -26.62 -34.46
C THR A 5 14.70 -25.94 -34.06
N LYS A 6 14.37 -26.05 -32.76
CA LYS A 6 13.64 -25.13 -31.84
C LYS A 6 12.11 -24.91 -31.95
N LEU A 7 11.43 -25.45 -30.92
CA LEU A 7 10.26 -24.83 -30.27
C LEU A 7 10.52 -23.35 -30.00
N VAL A 8 9.57 -22.48 -30.36
CA VAL A 8 9.38 -21.19 -29.71
C VAL A 8 7.94 -21.15 -29.20
N SER A 9 7.80 -21.52 -27.94
CA SER A 9 6.60 -21.32 -27.14
C SER A 9 6.54 -19.84 -26.78
N THR A 10 5.66 -19.08 -27.43
CA THR A 10 5.36 -17.70 -27.04
C THR A 10 4.13 -17.72 -26.14
N PHE A 11 4.33 -18.05 -24.87
CA PHE A 11 3.35 -17.80 -23.83
C PHE A 11 3.43 -16.30 -23.50
N ALA A 12 2.64 -15.49 -24.20
CA ALA A 12 2.45 -14.10 -23.86
C ALA A 12 1.61 -14.02 -22.58
N VAL A 13 2.27 -14.07 -21.43
CA VAL A 13 1.66 -13.62 -20.17
C VAL A 13 1.57 -12.11 -20.26
N SER A 14 0.48 -11.62 -20.82
CA SER A 14 0.01 -10.26 -20.60
C SER A 14 -0.41 -10.16 -19.14
N LEU A 15 0.58 -9.95 -18.26
CA LEU A 15 0.37 -9.42 -16.92
C LEU A 15 -0.26 -8.05 -17.15
N LEU A 16 -1.59 -7.98 -17.08
CA LEU A 16 -2.31 -6.74 -16.93
C LEU A 16 -1.83 -6.12 -15.62
N LEU A 17 -0.80 -5.28 -15.73
CA LEU A 17 -0.45 -4.28 -14.74
C LEU A 17 -1.69 -3.41 -14.59
N ALA A 18 -2.62 -3.82 -13.73
CA ALA A 18 -3.60 -2.93 -13.15
C ALA A 18 -2.86 -1.98 -12.19
N ALA A 19 -1.99 -1.16 -12.77
CA ALA A 19 -1.61 0.12 -12.22
C ALA A 19 -2.84 1.02 -12.34
N CYS A 20 -3.90 0.70 -11.59
CA CYS A 20 -4.74 1.73 -11.04
C CYS A 20 -3.85 2.49 -10.07
N SER A 21 -3.04 3.39 -10.62
CA SER A 21 -2.42 4.48 -9.86
C SER A 21 -3.60 5.15 -9.14
N ALA A 22 -3.69 4.96 -7.84
CA ALA A 22 -4.49 5.81 -6.99
C ALA A 22 -4.10 7.25 -7.36
N LYS A 23 -5.02 8.00 -7.99
CA LYS A 23 -4.67 9.29 -8.60
C LYS A 23 -4.65 10.40 -7.57
N SER A 24 -5.25 10.16 -6.41
CA SER A 24 -5.38 11.10 -5.31
C SER A 24 -4.72 10.57 -4.02
N PRO A 25 -4.40 11.46 -3.06
CA PRO A 25 -3.97 11.04 -1.74
C PRO A 25 -5.05 10.20 -1.02
N GLU A 26 -6.33 10.46 -1.26
CA GLU A 26 -7.46 9.72 -0.68
C GLU A 26 -7.50 8.26 -1.15
N ASP A 27 -7.41 8.03 -2.47
CA ASP A 27 -7.38 6.69 -3.07
C ASP A 27 -6.19 5.89 -2.53
N THR A 28 -5.04 6.56 -2.37
CA THR A 28 -3.81 5.94 -1.89
C THR A 28 -3.94 5.54 -0.42
N ALA A 29 -4.51 6.43 0.41
CA ALA A 29 -4.75 6.16 1.82
C ALA A 29 -5.76 5.05 2.04
N GLN A 30 -6.89 5.08 1.31
CA GLN A 30 -7.91 4.03 1.38
C GLN A 30 -7.35 2.67 0.97
N LYS A 31 -6.58 2.63 -0.13
CA LYS A 31 -5.92 1.40 -0.57
C LYS A 31 -4.94 0.90 0.49
N PHE A 32 -4.12 1.77 1.07
CA PHE A 32 -3.14 1.40 2.10
C PHE A 32 -3.82 0.70 3.30
N VAL A 33 -4.88 1.30 3.83
CA VAL A 33 -5.64 0.71 4.96
C VAL A 33 -6.34 -0.59 4.55
N SER A 34 -6.87 -0.66 3.32
CA SER A 34 -7.48 -1.88 2.79
C SER A 34 -6.48 -3.04 2.69
N GLU A 35 -5.28 -2.80 2.15
CA GLU A 35 -4.24 -3.83 2.02
C GLU A 35 -3.72 -4.29 3.40
N ILE A 36 -3.67 -3.39 4.39
CA ILE A 36 -3.35 -3.74 5.79
C ILE A 36 -4.35 -4.77 6.33
N TYR A 37 -5.65 -4.46 6.28
CA TYR A 37 -6.66 -5.37 6.84
C TYR A 37 -6.85 -6.66 6.02
N ASN A 38 -6.50 -6.65 4.73
CA ASN A 38 -6.49 -7.85 3.89
C ASN A 38 -5.25 -8.74 4.13
N GLY A 39 -4.23 -8.22 4.82
CA GLY A 39 -2.98 -8.93 5.10
C GLY A 39 -1.97 -8.90 3.97
N ASN A 40 -2.11 -7.99 3.01
CA ASN A 40 -1.26 -7.92 1.82
C ASN A 40 0.01 -7.10 2.11
N ALA A 41 0.89 -7.66 2.92
CA ALA A 41 2.04 -6.92 3.43
C ALA A 41 3.00 -6.46 2.33
N ASP A 42 3.18 -7.22 1.26
CA ASP A 42 4.07 -6.82 0.15
C ASP A 42 3.50 -5.60 -0.61
N ALA A 43 2.18 -5.51 -0.78
CA ALA A 43 1.56 -4.31 -1.34
C ALA A 43 1.73 -3.10 -0.40
N VAL A 44 1.54 -3.29 0.90
CA VAL A 44 1.73 -2.22 1.91
C VAL A 44 3.19 -1.71 1.88
N VAL A 45 4.18 -2.59 1.83
CA VAL A 45 5.60 -2.22 1.69
C VAL A 45 5.85 -1.41 0.41
N ALA A 46 5.28 -1.83 -0.72
CA ALA A 46 5.45 -1.15 -2.02
C ALA A 46 4.82 0.27 -2.09
N MET A 47 3.88 0.56 -1.19
CA MET A 47 3.23 1.87 -1.08
C MET A 47 4.02 2.86 -0.24
N VAL A 48 4.93 2.40 0.61
CA VAL A 48 5.76 3.24 1.48
C VAL A 48 6.87 3.93 0.71
N HIS A 49 6.98 5.25 0.90
CA HIS A 49 8.13 6.00 0.46
C HIS A 49 9.28 5.81 1.45
N LEU A 50 10.44 5.44 0.92
CA LEU A 50 11.73 5.54 1.59
C LEU A 50 12.59 6.50 0.77
N ASP A 51 13.21 7.44 1.45
CA ASP A 51 14.16 8.40 0.91
C ASP A 51 15.48 7.72 0.56
N ASP A 52 16.20 8.27 -0.43
CA ASP A 52 17.37 7.61 -1.01
C ASP A 52 18.53 7.47 -0.01
N ALA A 53 18.63 8.39 0.95
CA ALA A 53 19.57 8.31 2.05
C ALA A 53 19.31 7.07 2.92
N ASP A 54 18.05 6.72 3.17
CA ASP A 54 17.67 5.56 3.97
C ASP A 54 17.74 4.25 3.17
N LYS A 55 17.44 4.28 1.86
CA LYS A 55 17.64 3.11 0.98
C LYS A 55 19.10 2.65 0.93
N GLN A 56 20.05 3.58 1.03
CA GLN A 56 21.48 3.27 0.98
C GLN A 56 22.03 2.71 2.30
N LYS A 57 21.29 2.83 3.41
CA LYS A 57 21.71 2.30 4.71
C LYS A 57 21.51 0.79 4.75
N PRO A 58 22.57 -0.01 4.98
CA PRO A 58 22.45 -1.46 5.04
C PRO A 58 21.43 -1.91 6.11
N GLY A 59 20.52 -2.82 5.75
CA GLY A 59 19.56 -3.42 6.67
C GLY A 59 18.30 -2.59 6.95
N VAL A 60 18.23 -1.33 6.51
CA VAL A 60 17.06 -0.47 6.78
C VAL A 60 15.83 -0.95 6.02
N GLN A 61 15.97 -1.33 4.76
CA GLN A 61 14.85 -1.81 3.95
C GLN A 61 14.29 -3.14 4.50
N GLU A 62 15.16 -4.06 4.88
CA GLU A 62 14.79 -5.35 5.47
C GLU A 62 14.10 -5.16 6.81
N MET A 63 14.65 -4.32 7.69
CA MET A 63 14.04 -3.99 8.98
C MET A 63 12.66 -3.35 8.79
N LEU A 64 12.54 -2.40 7.86
CA LEU A 64 11.28 -1.72 7.58
C LEU A 64 10.23 -2.71 7.05
N SER A 65 10.60 -3.52 6.07
CA SER A 65 9.74 -4.56 5.51
C SER A 65 9.28 -5.55 6.59
N GLY A 66 10.19 -5.98 7.47
CA GLY A 66 9.87 -6.87 8.59
C GLY A 66 8.85 -6.26 9.57
N LYS A 67 9.02 -5.00 9.96
CA LYS A 67 8.07 -4.29 10.84
C LYS A 67 6.70 -4.12 10.19
N ILE A 68 6.65 -3.77 8.91
CA ILE A 68 5.39 -3.64 8.17
C ILE A 68 4.68 -5.00 8.09
N LYS A 69 5.41 -6.08 7.75
CA LYS A 69 4.85 -7.43 7.68
C LYS A 69 4.25 -7.89 9.01
N ALA A 70 4.94 -7.63 10.12
CA ALA A 70 4.44 -7.94 11.45
C ALA A 70 3.17 -7.14 11.78
N GLY A 71 3.17 -5.82 11.55
CA GLY A 71 2.00 -4.97 11.79
C GLY A 71 0.79 -5.33 10.93
N VAL A 72 1.01 -5.67 9.66
CA VAL A 72 -0.05 -6.12 8.74
C VAL A 72 -0.67 -7.43 9.22
N ALA A 73 0.15 -8.39 9.68
CA ALA A 73 -0.36 -9.64 10.23
C ALA A 73 -1.21 -9.40 11.50
N GLU A 74 -0.77 -8.52 12.39
CA GLU A 74 -1.51 -8.13 13.59
C GLU A 74 -2.85 -7.47 13.25
N GLN A 75 -2.86 -6.50 12.33
CA GLN A 75 -4.08 -5.80 11.93
C GLN A 75 -5.07 -6.70 11.18
N LYS A 76 -4.58 -7.64 10.37
CA LYS A 76 -5.44 -8.67 9.77
C LYS A 76 -6.12 -9.54 10.83
N ALA A 77 -5.34 -10.05 11.80
CA ALA A 77 -5.90 -10.85 12.88
C ALA A 77 -6.93 -10.05 13.70
N PHE A 78 -6.66 -8.77 13.95
CA PHE A 78 -7.61 -7.87 14.59
C PHE A 78 -8.90 -7.73 13.76
N ALA A 79 -8.81 -7.48 12.46
CA ALA A 79 -9.99 -7.38 11.60
C ALA A 79 -10.82 -8.66 11.60
N GLU A 80 -10.17 -9.84 11.54
CA GLU A 80 -10.84 -11.14 11.63
C GLU A 80 -11.58 -11.31 12.97
N GLN A 81 -10.99 -10.90 14.09
CA GLN A 81 -11.66 -10.88 15.41
C GLN A 81 -12.87 -9.95 15.45
N GLN A 82 -12.89 -8.89 14.63
CA GLN A 82 -14.04 -7.99 14.48
C GLN A 82 -15.07 -8.47 13.45
N GLY A 83 -14.96 -9.71 12.97
CA GLY A 83 -15.86 -10.27 11.94
C GLY A 83 -15.54 -9.82 10.52
N GLY A 84 -14.37 -9.21 10.32
CA GLY A 84 -13.93 -8.62 9.06
C GLY A 84 -14.34 -7.15 8.89
N VAL A 85 -13.79 -6.54 7.86
CA VAL A 85 -14.11 -5.17 7.46
C VAL A 85 -15.47 -5.14 6.76
N GLU A 86 -16.29 -4.15 7.13
CA GLU A 86 -17.57 -3.85 6.47
C GLU A 86 -17.39 -2.75 5.41
N SER A 87 -16.72 -1.65 5.77
CA SER A 87 -16.41 -0.57 4.83
C SER A 87 -15.17 0.22 5.24
N ILE A 88 -14.53 0.85 4.25
CA ILE A 88 -13.40 1.77 4.42
C ILE A 88 -13.70 3.01 3.59
N THR A 89 -13.63 4.18 4.22
CA THR A 89 -13.91 5.47 3.58
C THR A 89 -12.80 6.47 3.90
N ALA A 90 -12.24 7.09 2.87
CA ALA A 90 -11.32 8.21 3.03
C ALA A 90 -12.08 9.54 3.16
N GLU A 91 -11.69 10.37 4.12
CA GLU A 91 -12.08 11.78 4.18
C GLU A 91 -11.24 12.60 3.19
N PRO A 92 -11.69 13.81 2.80
CA PRO A 92 -10.90 14.69 1.94
C PRO A 92 -9.51 14.97 2.48
N ALA A 93 -8.51 15.00 1.60
CA ALA A 93 -7.14 15.22 1.99
C ALA A 93 -6.91 16.65 2.52
N ALA A 94 -6.23 16.73 3.66
CA ALA A 94 -5.67 17.96 4.18
C ALA A 94 -4.25 18.14 3.63
N ILE A 95 -4.12 18.91 2.55
CA ILE A 95 -2.83 19.30 1.95
C ILE A 95 -2.06 20.19 2.93
N ASP A 96 -0.76 19.95 3.08
CA ASP A 96 0.09 20.74 3.95
C ASP A 96 0.23 22.17 3.39
N PRO A 97 -0.05 23.23 4.18
CA PRO A 97 -0.02 24.60 3.70
C PRO A 97 1.39 25.09 3.34
N LYS A 98 2.45 24.38 3.76
CA LYS A 98 3.86 24.72 3.50
C LYS A 98 4.50 23.83 2.44
N ASP A 99 3.88 22.70 2.10
CA ASP A 99 4.39 21.73 1.13
C ASP A 99 3.23 21.01 0.44
N ASN A 100 2.88 21.46 -0.76
CA ASN A 100 1.77 20.89 -1.52
C ASN A 100 1.99 19.42 -1.95
N ASN A 101 3.20 18.89 -1.78
CA ASN A 101 3.48 17.48 -1.98
C ASN A 101 3.17 16.64 -0.75
N ARG A 102 2.66 17.21 0.35
CA ARG A 102 2.30 16.48 1.55
C ARG A 102 0.82 16.57 1.81
N ALA A 103 0.24 15.46 2.25
CA ALA A 103 -1.16 15.38 2.61
C ALA A 103 -1.35 14.51 3.86
N ASN A 104 -2.45 14.77 4.57
CA ASN A 104 -2.99 13.84 5.56
C ASN A 104 -4.41 13.45 5.14
N VAL A 105 -4.72 12.18 5.23
CA VAL A 105 -6.07 11.65 4.97
C VAL A 105 -6.48 10.86 6.21
N ASN A 106 -7.64 11.17 6.77
CA ASN A 106 -8.26 10.28 7.74
C ASN A 106 -9.02 9.20 6.97
N VAL A 107 -8.78 7.94 7.33
CA VAL A 107 -9.46 6.79 6.75
C VAL A 107 -10.27 6.13 7.85
N LYS A 108 -11.58 6.13 7.69
CA LYS A 108 -12.51 5.50 8.62
C LYS A 108 -12.79 4.07 8.18
N THR A 109 -12.59 3.12 9.09
CA THR A 109 -12.91 1.70 8.94
C THR A 109 -14.08 1.35 9.83
N GLN A 110 -15.12 0.75 9.23
CA GLN A 110 -16.23 0.11 9.94
C GLN A 110 -16.02 -1.40 9.87
N PHE A 111 -16.05 -2.07 11.02
CA PHE A 111 -16.02 -3.54 11.10
C PHE A 111 -17.42 -4.10 11.27
N LYS A 112 -17.61 -5.37 10.88
CA LYS A 112 -18.91 -6.05 10.98
C LYS A 112 -19.38 -6.25 12.42
N SER A 113 -18.47 -6.20 13.40
CA SER A 113 -18.81 -6.15 14.82
C SER A 113 -19.52 -4.87 15.26
N GLY A 114 -19.59 -3.85 14.40
CA GLY A 114 -20.06 -2.50 14.73
C GLY A 114 -18.95 -1.58 15.24
N LYS A 115 -17.75 -2.10 15.52
CA LYS A 115 -16.60 -1.29 15.93
C LYS A 115 -16.14 -0.38 14.77
N THR A 116 -15.69 0.82 15.12
CA THR A 116 -15.04 1.74 14.18
C THR A 116 -13.60 2.02 14.57
N HIS A 117 -12.78 2.32 13.58
CA HIS A 117 -11.43 2.83 13.75
C HIS A 117 -11.17 3.94 12.73
N THR A 118 -10.33 4.91 13.09
CA THR A 118 -9.94 5.99 12.18
C THR A 118 -8.42 6.09 12.16
N ASP A 119 -7.85 5.83 11.00
CA ASP A 119 -6.41 5.91 10.74
C ASP A 119 -6.07 7.27 10.13
N ARG A 120 -5.09 7.97 10.68
CA ARG A 120 -4.52 9.16 10.03
C ARG A 120 -3.34 8.75 9.16
N VAL A 121 -3.57 8.69 7.85
CA VAL A 121 -2.55 8.32 6.86
C VAL A 121 -1.80 9.57 6.40
N ARG A 122 -0.47 9.55 6.55
CA ARG A 122 0.43 10.61 6.06
C ARG A 122 0.94 10.23 4.68
N LEU A 123 0.87 11.14 3.72
CA LEU A 123 1.29 10.91 2.34
C LEU A 123 2.30 11.95 1.86
N ILE A 124 3.08 11.55 0.86
CA ILE A 124 4.00 12.40 0.10
C ILE A 124 3.84 12.12 -1.40
N SER A 125 3.84 13.15 -2.24
CA SER A 125 3.87 13.06 -3.69
C SER A 125 5.32 13.05 -4.17
N VAL A 126 5.68 12.02 -4.92
CA VAL A 126 6.98 11.87 -5.57
C VAL A 126 6.72 11.66 -7.05
N ASP A 127 7.21 12.58 -7.89
CA ASP A 127 7.00 12.58 -9.34
C ASP A 127 5.52 12.45 -9.74
N GLY A 128 4.64 13.14 -9.00
CA GLY A 128 3.19 13.11 -9.23
C GLY A 128 2.48 11.85 -8.74
N THR A 129 3.20 10.94 -8.06
CA THR A 129 2.63 9.72 -7.46
C THR A 129 2.59 9.84 -5.94
N TRP A 130 1.41 9.66 -5.35
CA TRP A 130 1.26 9.62 -3.89
C TRP A 130 1.79 8.31 -3.30
N LYS A 131 2.55 8.44 -2.21
CA LYS A 131 3.14 7.36 -1.43
C LYS A 131 2.91 7.59 0.06
N ILE A 132 3.01 6.53 0.84
CA ILE A 132 2.88 6.60 2.29
C ILE A 132 4.16 7.15 2.90
N ARG A 133 4.02 8.18 3.72
CA ARG A 133 5.11 8.80 4.46
C ARG A 133 5.04 8.32 5.91
N LEU A 134 6.07 7.60 6.35
CA LEU A 134 6.19 7.11 7.73
C LEU A 134 6.57 8.22 8.71
#